data_AF-A0A0S4J2W7-F1
#
_entry.id   AF-A0A0S4J2W7-F1
#
_cell.length_a   1.000
_cell.length_b   1.000
_cell.length_c   1.000
_cell.angle_alpha   90.00
_cell.angle_beta   90.00
_cell.angle_gamma   90.00
#
_symmetry.space_group_name_H-M   'P 1'
#
loop_
_entity.id
_entity.type
_entity.pdbx_description
1 polymer ?
#
loop_
_entity_poly.entity_id
_entity_poly.type
_entity_poly.pdbx_seq_one_letter_code
_entity_poly.pdbx_strand_id
1 'polypeptide(L)'
;MAILEAMYSDARFDMQHMTFFASALTSESRWNSTSHGTAPFSRVRFVTNFVDPQSTTDKLAVRGRAALKAYLDTLIPSDLPVEYTAQPMLPTLSYPALEGYLAVRWAAEALSRMPSINQSLFLDAIYARHLFFIDGVTLGHPFHRCHQPHHRNC
;
A
#
# COMPACT_ATOMS: atom_id res chain seq x y z
N MET A 1 11.44 1.36 16.56
CA MET A 1 10.55 2.04 17.51
C MET A 1 11.28 2.93 18.51
N ALA A 2 12.59 2.79 18.74
CA ALA A 2 13.32 3.57 19.74
C ALA A 2 13.29 5.10 19.58
N ILE A 3 13.21 5.65 18.35
CA ILE A 3 13.28 7.10 18.13
C ILE A 3 12.02 7.82 18.64
N LEU A 4 10.83 7.31 18.32
CA LEU A 4 9.57 7.92 18.80
C LEU A 4 9.45 7.82 20.31
N GLU A 5 9.82 6.68 20.89
CA GLU A 5 9.81 6.46 22.34
C GLU A 5 10.76 7.44 23.06
N ALA A 6 11.95 7.68 22.49
CA ALA A 6 12.87 8.69 22.99
C ALA A 6 12.30 10.11 22.87
N MET A 7 11.57 10.42 21.79
CA MET A 7 10.93 11.73 21.62
C MET A 7 9.77 11.95 22.61
N TYR A 8 8.96 10.92 22.89
CA TYR A 8 7.87 11.00 23.89
C TYR A 8 8.36 11.19 25.32
N SER A 9 9.61 10.81 25.62
CA SER A 9 10.21 10.91 26.96
C SER A 9 11.15 12.11 27.12
N ASP A 10 11.40 12.87 26.07
CA ASP A 10 12.33 14.01 26.07
C ASP A 10 11.58 15.34 26.17
N ALA A 11 11.84 16.08 27.26
CA ALA A 11 11.16 17.32 27.62
C ALA A 11 11.32 18.46 26.61
N ARG A 12 12.22 18.33 25.63
CA ARG A 12 12.37 19.30 24.53
C ARG A 12 11.27 19.18 23.49
N PHE A 13 10.57 18.06 23.43
CA PHE A 13 9.49 17.83 22.47
C PHE A 13 8.13 18.06 23.11
N ASP A 14 7.41 19.07 22.61
CA ASP A 14 6.03 19.31 22.99
C ASP A 14 5.09 18.40 22.22
N MET A 15 4.96 17.17 22.71
CA MET A 15 4.11 16.16 22.09
C MET A 15 2.62 16.56 22.08
N GLN A 16 2.20 17.54 22.89
CA GLN A 16 0.85 18.08 22.89
C GLN A 16 0.58 19.11 21.78
N HIS A 17 1.59 19.55 21.03
CA HIS A 17 1.39 20.46 19.90
C HIS A 17 2.06 19.96 18.61
N MET A 18 2.96 18.98 18.70
CA MET A 18 3.59 18.39 17.53
C MET A 18 2.62 17.51 16.72
N THR A 19 2.78 17.57 15.40
CA THR A 19 2.16 16.68 14.40
C THR A 19 3.28 16.06 13.57
N PHE A 20 3.21 14.75 13.37
CA PHE A 20 4.23 14.00 12.63
C PHE A 20 3.72 13.64 11.25
N PHE A 21 4.50 13.90 10.22
CA PHE A 21 4.19 13.43 8.86
C PHE A 21 5.06 12.23 8.53
N ALA A 22 4.44 11.14 8.09
CA ALA A 22 5.14 9.93 7.64
C ALA A 22 4.75 9.64 6.18
N SER A 23 5.74 9.38 5.33
CA SER A 23 5.53 9.13 3.89
C SER A 23 5.58 7.64 3.52
N ALA A 24 5.53 6.74 4.50
CA ALA A 24 5.72 5.30 4.28
C ALA A 24 4.51 4.51 4.78
N LEU A 25 3.72 3.98 3.84
CA LEU A 25 2.51 3.20 4.08
C LEU A 25 2.78 1.95 4.93
N THR A 26 3.94 1.32 4.76
CA THR A 26 4.39 0.15 5.54
C THR A 26 4.60 0.44 7.03
N SER A 27 4.61 1.70 7.42
CA SER A 27 4.74 2.12 8.82
C SER A 27 3.42 2.02 9.58
N GLU A 28 2.28 2.07 8.88
CA GLU A 28 0.95 2.01 9.49
C GLU A 28 0.76 0.72 10.32
N SER A 29 1.18 -0.43 9.77
CA SER A 29 1.05 -1.73 10.43
C SER A 29 2.01 -1.93 11.59
N ARG A 30 3.20 -1.31 11.55
CA ARG A 30 4.20 -1.37 12.64
C ARG A 30 3.92 -0.40 13.77
N TRP A 31 3.20 0.68 13.49
CA TRP A 31 2.95 1.71 14.49
C TRP A 31 1.84 1.26 15.42
N ASN A 32 0.87 0.45 14.97
CA ASN A 32 -0.23 -0.06 15.81
C ASN A 32 0.18 -1.12 16.88
N SER A 33 1.46 -1.46 17.07
CA SER A 33 1.90 -2.49 18.03
C SER A 33 2.17 -1.93 19.43
N THR A 34 1.09 -1.85 20.22
CA THR A 34 0.94 -2.11 21.68
C THR A 34 1.93 -1.66 22.77
N SER A 35 3.14 -1.13 22.55
CA SER A 35 3.98 -0.68 23.71
C SER A 35 3.59 0.69 24.30
N HIS A 36 2.88 1.55 23.57
CA HIS A 36 2.51 2.91 24.04
C HIS A 36 1.04 3.31 23.81
N GLY A 37 0.16 2.34 23.53
CA GLY A 37 -1.25 2.59 23.23
C GLY A 37 -1.45 3.37 21.94
N THR A 38 -2.70 3.72 21.62
CA THR A 38 -3.06 4.47 20.40
C THR A 38 -2.80 5.98 20.48
N ALA A 39 -2.43 6.48 21.66
CA ALA A 39 -2.20 7.90 21.93
C ALA A 39 -1.14 8.55 21.02
N PRO A 40 -0.02 7.87 20.66
CA PRO A 40 0.95 8.42 19.73
C PRO A 40 0.41 8.65 18.31
N PHE A 41 -0.66 7.95 17.92
CA PHE A 41 -1.18 7.96 16.55
C PHE A 41 -2.17 9.10 16.29
N SER A 42 -2.74 9.71 17.32
CA SER A 42 -3.67 10.85 17.17
C SER A 42 -3.05 12.03 16.41
N ARG A 43 -1.71 12.13 16.42
CA ARG A 43 -0.91 13.23 15.87
C ARG A 43 -0.04 12.84 14.68
N VAL A 44 -0.14 11.59 14.22
CA VAL A 44 0.57 11.14 13.02
C VAL A 44 -0.35 11.34 11.83
N ARG A 45 0.20 11.87 10.75
CA ARG A 45 -0.46 12.06 9.46
C ARG A 45 0.36 11.32 8.43
N PHE A 46 -0.28 10.37 7.75
CA PHE A 46 0.35 9.69 6.63
C PHE A 46 0.13 10.51 5.38
N VAL A 47 1.23 10.91 4.74
CA VAL A 47 1.19 11.53 3.42
C VAL A 47 1.28 10.40 2.41
N THR A 48 0.23 10.23 1.62
CA THR A 48 0.15 9.16 0.64
C THR A 48 -0.60 9.61 -0.59
N ASN A 49 -0.21 9.05 -1.73
CA ASN A 49 -0.92 9.15 -3.00
C ASN A 49 -2.02 8.08 -3.15
N PHE A 50 -2.18 7.21 -2.16
CA PHE A 50 -3.25 6.21 -2.13
C PHE A 50 -4.54 6.77 -1.55
N VAL A 51 -5.65 6.26 -2.07
CA VAL A 51 -6.98 6.49 -1.51
C VAL A 51 -7.09 5.86 -0.12
N ASP A 52 -7.93 6.44 0.73
CA ASP A 52 -8.20 5.88 2.05
C ASP A 52 -8.76 4.44 1.92
N PRO A 53 -8.10 3.41 2.49
CA PRO A 53 -8.57 2.02 2.49
C PRO A 53 -9.96 1.82 3.10
N GLN A 54 -10.41 2.77 3.93
CA GLN A 54 -11.74 2.77 4.56
C GLN A 54 -12.75 3.65 3.83
N SER A 55 -12.38 4.31 2.74
CA SER A 55 -13.30 5.13 1.93
C SER A 55 -14.50 4.32 1.44
N THR A 56 -15.72 4.80 1.71
CA THR A 56 -16.97 4.16 1.28
C THR A 56 -17.40 4.56 -0.13
N THR A 57 -16.77 5.58 -0.71
CA THR A 57 -17.11 6.13 -2.02
C THR A 57 -16.07 5.77 -3.09
N ASP A 58 -14.81 5.56 -2.69
CA ASP A 58 -13.76 5.17 -3.62
C ASP A 58 -13.94 3.71 -4.07
N LYS A 59 -14.03 3.50 -5.38
CA LYS A 59 -14.29 2.17 -5.96
C LYS A 59 -13.15 1.18 -5.71
N LEU A 60 -11.89 1.65 -5.71
CA LEU A 60 -10.74 0.81 -5.46
C LEU A 60 -10.74 0.33 -4.01
N ALA A 61 -10.99 1.22 -3.05
CA ALA A 61 -11.09 0.89 -1.63
C ALA A 61 -12.26 -0.07 -1.34
N VAL A 62 -13.45 0.20 -1.90
CA VAL A 62 -14.63 -0.67 -1.75
C VAL A 62 -14.35 -2.08 -2.27
N ARG A 63 -13.75 -2.21 -3.45
CA ARG A 63 -13.43 -3.52 -4.04
C ARG A 63 -12.32 -4.24 -3.29
N GLY A 64 -11.30 -3.52 -2.83
CA GLY A 64 -10.24 -4.08 -1.99
C GLY A 64 -10.78 -4.66 -0.69
N ARG A 65 -11.70 -3.95 -0.01
CA ARG A 65 -12.34 -4.46 1.22
C ARG A 65 -13.21 -5.68 0.95
N ALA A 66 -13.98 -5.68 -0.13
CA ALA A 66 -14.78 -6.84 -0.51
C ALA A 66 -13.90 -8.06 -0.83
N ALA A 67 -12.78 -7.88 -1.53
CA ALA A 67 -11.84 -8.95 -1.84
C ALA A 67 -11.13 -9.48 -0.59
N LEU A 68 -10.68 -8.61 0.32
CA LEU A 68 -10.09 -9.02 1.59
C LEU A 68 -11.10 -9.83 2.41
N LYS A 69 -12.34 -9.35 2.52
CA LYS A 69 -13.39 -10.08 3.23
C LYS A 69 -13.62 -11.46 2.62
N ALA A 70 -13.76 -11.55 1.29
CA ALA A 70 -13.96 -12.83 0.62
C ALA A 70 -12.78 -13.79 0.84
N TYR A 71 -11.54 -13.29 0.84
CA TYR A 71 -10.36 -14.09 1.17
C TYR A 71 -10.43 -14.61 2.61
N LEU A 72 -10.66 -13.73 3.58
CA LEU A 72 -10.75 -14.08 5.00
C LEU A 72 -11.89 -15.06 5.31
N ASP A 73 -13.01 -14.98 4.58
CA ASP A 73 -14.16 -15.89 4.74
C ASP A 73 -13.80 -17.34 4.31
N THR A 74 -12.77 -17.51 3.48
CA THR A 74 -12.32 -18.83 2.96
C THR A 74 -10.98 -19.28 3.52
N LEU A 75 -10.30 -18.42 4.28
CA LEU A 75 -8.97 -18.68 4.77
C LEU A 75 -8.99 -19.65 5.94
N ILE A 76 -8.16 -20.69 5.86
CA ILE A 76 -7.89 -21.63 6.94
C ILE A 76 -6.50 -21.30 7.50
N PRO A 77 -6.38 -20.64 8.68
CA PRO A 77 -5.09 -20.18 9.19
C PRO A 77 -4.08 -21.30 9.45
N SER A 78 -4.54 -22.53 9.71
CA SER A 78 -3.67 -23.68 9.93
C SER A 78 -2.94 -24.14 8.66
N ASP A 79 -3.42 -23.76 7.48
CA ASP A 79 -2.82 -24.14 6.20
C ASP A 79 -1.72 -23.15 5.77
N LEU A 80 -1.56 -22.05 6.51
CA LEU A 80 -0.53 -21.05 6.24
C LEU A 80 0.83 -21.48 6.80
N PRO A 81 1.94 -21.27 6.06
CA PRO A 81 3.28 -21.39 6.63
C PRO A 81 3.43 -20.50 7.87
N VAL A 82 4.22 -20.98 8.85
CA VAL A 82 4.35 -20.34 10.18
C VAL A 82 4.84 -18.89 10.09
N GLU A 83 5.58 -18.55 9.05
CA GLU A 83 6.08 -17.21 8.79
C GLU A 83 4.94 -16.22 8.50
N TYR A 84 3.83 -16.68 7.93
CA TYR A 84 2.65 -15.86 7.66
C TYR A 84 1.73 -15.69 8.87
N THR A 85 1.92 -16.50 9.92
CA THR A 85 1.15 -16.44 11.17
C THR A 85 1.95 -15.81 12.31
N ALA A 86 3.21 -15.45 12.07
CA ALA A 86 4.09 -14.80 13.03
C ALA A 86 3.58 -13.42 13.51
N GLN A 87 2.67 -12.80 12.75
CA GLN A 87 1.99 -11.57 13.13
C GLN A 87 0.47 -11.75 12.96
N PRO A 88 -0.36 -11.09 13.78
CA PRO A 88 -1.80 -11.14 13.63
C PRO A 88 -2.21 -10.65 12.25
N MET A 89 -3.07 -11.42 11.56
CA MET A 89 -3.70 -10.94 10.33
C MET A 89 -4.66 -9.78 10.64
N LEU A 90 -4.57 -8.72 9.85
CA LEU A 90 -5.47 -7.59 9.98
C LEU A 90 -6.80 -7.89 9.28
N PRO A 91 -7.95 -7.80 10.00
CA PRO A 91 -9.26 -8.09 9.41
C PRO A 91 -9.77 -6.93 8.53
N THR A 92 -9.11 -5.78 8.57
CA THR A 92 -9.47 -4.57 7.84
C THR A 92 -8.38 -4.21 6.84
N LEU A 93 -8.80 -3.67 5.69
CA LEU A 93 -7.87 -3.24 4.66
C LEU A 93 -7.00 -2.07 5.15
N SER A 94 -5.69 -2.24 5.14
CA SER A 94 -4.69 -1.20 5.46
C SER A 94 -4.12 -0.58 4.18
N TYR A 95 -3.35 0.50 4.29
CA TYR A 95 -2.70 1.10 3.12
C TYR A 95 -1.74 0.13 2.42
N PRO A 96 -0.85 -0.61 3.12
CA PRO A 96 -0.01 -1.63 2.48
C PRO A 96 -0.82 -2.73 1.79
N ALA A 97 -1.92 -3.16 2.41
CA ALA A 97 -2.78 -4.19 1.81
C ALA A 97 -3.48 -3.68 0.54
N LEU A 98 -3.90 -2.40 0.53
CA LEU A 98 -4.48 -1.74 -0.64
C LEU A 98 -3.45 -1.56 -1.77
N GLU A 99 -2.21 -1.21 -1.45
CA GLU A 99 -1.09 -1.16 -2.39
C GLU A 99 -0.81 -2.53 -3.03
N GLY A 100 -0.69 -3.58 -2.21
CA GLY A 100 -0.52 -4.94 -2.70
C GLY A 100 -1.69 -5.41 -3.57
N TYR A 101 -2.92 -5.11 -3.16
CA TYR A 101 -4.12 -5.39 -3.94
C TYR A 101 -4.09 -4.71 -5.31
N LEU A 102 -3.73 -3.43 -5.36
CA LEU A 102 -3.61 -2.69 -6.61
C LEU A 102 -2.54 -3.28 -7.52
N ALA A 103 -1.38 -3.66 -6.98
CA ALA A 103 -0.29 -4.25 -7.75
C ALA A 103 -0.69 -5.59 -8.41
N VAL A 104 -1.33 -6.48 -7.64
CA VAL A 104 -1.82 -7.77 -8.17
C VAL A 104 -2.92 -7.54 -9.21
N ARG A 105 -3.84 -6.61 -8.95
CA ARG A 105 -4.91 -6.28 -9.89
C ARG A 105 -4.39 -5.69 -11.19
N TRP A 106 -3.35 -4.86 -11.12
CA TRP A 106 -2.65 -4.34 -12.29
C TRP A 106 -2.05 -5.47 -13.14
N ALA A 107 -1.34 -6.39 -12.51
CA ALA A 107 -0.77 -7.56 -13.18
C ALA A 107 -1.87 -8.43 -13.81
N ALA A 108 -2.96 -8.70 -13.08
CA ALA A 108 -4.10 -9.47 -13.58
C ALA A 108 -4.78 -8.80 -14.79
N GLU A 109 -4.96 -7.48 -14.76
CA GLU A 109 -5.52 -6.72 -15.87
C GLU A 109 -4.62 -6.78 -17.12
N ALA A 110 -3.30 -6.72 -16.94
CA ALA A 110 -2.36 -6.90 -18.05
C ALA A 110 -2.47 -8.31 -18.64
N LEU A 111 -2.43 -9.35 -17.79
CA LEU A 111 -2.53 -10.75 -18.20
C LEU A 111 -3.88 -11.07 -18.89
N SER A 112 -4.99 -10.52 -18.41
CA SER A 112 -6.34 -10.78 -18.95
C SER A 112 -6.51 -10.38 -20.42
N ARG A 113 -5.66 -9.48 -20.91
CA ARG A 113 -5.71 -8.97 -22.29
C ARG A 113 -4.69 -9.63 -23.21
N MET A 114 -3.86 -10.53 -22.68
CA MET A 114 -2.86 -11.23 -23.45
C MET A 114 -3.50 -12.48 -24.09
N PRO A 115 -3.27 -12.74 -25.39
CA PRO A 115 -3.79 -13.93 -26.06
C PRO A 115 -3.13 -15.22 -25.55
N SER A 116 -1.94 -15.12 -24.97
CA SER A 116 -1.25 -16.20 -24.27
C SER A 116 -0.29 -15.62 -23.23
N ILE A 117 -0.08 -16.36 -22.12
CA ILE A 117 0.82 -15.93 -21.05
C ILE A 117 2.26 -16.14 -21.51
N ASN A 118 2.94 -15.04 -21.87
CA ASN A 118 4.35 -15.02 -22.24
C ASN A 118 5.03 -13.77 -21.64
N GLN A 119 6.21 -13.95 -21.06
CA GLN A 119 6.98 -12.87 -20.42
C GLN A 119 7.24 -11.68 -21.37
N SER A 120 7.59 -11.92 -22.63
CA SER A 120 7.86 -10.83 -23.58
C SER A 120 6.59 -10.04 -23.89
N LEU A 121 5.48 -10.74 -24.17
CA LEU A 121 4.18 -10.12 -24.40
C LEU A 121 3.67 -9.34 -23.17
N PHE A 122 4.00 -9.80 -21.96
CA PHE A 122 3.65 -9.09 -20.72
C PHE A 122 4.41 -7.76 -20.61
N LEU A 123 5.71 -7.78 -20.86
CA LEU A 123 6.54 -6.57 -20.85
C LEU A 123 6.10 -5.59 -21.93
N ASP A 124 5.83 -6.07 -23.15
CA ASP A 124 5.34 -5.23 -24.25
C ASP A 124 4.01 -4.57 -23.90
N ALA A 125 3.08 -5.32 -23.28
CA ALA A 125 1.80 -4.79 -22.83
C ALA A 125 1.92 -3.76 -21.70
N ILE A 126 2.96 -3.86 -20.86
CA ILE A 126 3.27 -2.88 -19.81
C ILE A 126 3.85 -1.62 -20.43
N TYR A 127 4.89 -1.75 -21.27
CA TYR A 127 5.60 -0.62 -21.85
C TYR A 127 4.77 0.17 -22.87
N ALA A 128 3.80 -0.47 -23.53
CA ALA A 128 2.86 0.20 -24.42
C ALA A 128 1.89 1.15 -23.69
N ARG A 129 1.71 1.03 -22.37
CA ARG A 129 0.75 1.85 -21.63
C ARG A 129 1.40 3.11 -21.06
N HIS A 130 0.96 4.26 -21.60
CA HIS A 130 1.33 5.57 -21.07
C HIS A 130 0.54 5.95 -19.80
N LEU A 131 -0.70 5.45 -19.68
CA LEU A 131 -1.60 5.65 -18.54
C LEU A 131 -2.30 4.34 -18.23
N PHE A 132 -2.48 4.05 -16.96
CA PHE A 132 -3.17 2.85 -16.52
C PHE A 132 -4.40 3.22 -15.70
N PHE A 133 -5.56 2.68 -16.08
CA PHE A 133 -6.85 2.96 -15.46
C PHE A 133 -7.37 1.69 -14.79
N ILE A 134 -7.54 1.72 -13.46
CA ILE A 134 -8.37 0.76 -12.73
C ILE A 134 -9.46 1.55 -12.02
N ASP A 135 -10.72 1.25 -12.32
CA ASP A 135 -11.88 1.67 -11.52
C ASP A 135 -12.00 3.17 -11.23
N GLY A 136 -11.50 4.01 -12.14
CA GLY A 136 -11.52 5.47 -12.00
C GLY A 136 -10.26 6.06 -11.34
N VAL A 137 -9.32 5.21 -10.90
CA VAL A 137 -7.99 5.63 -10.46
C VAL A 137 -7.04 5.56 -11.66
N THR A 138 -6.50 6.72 -12.04
CA THR A 138 -5.41 6.80 -13.02
C THR A 138 -4.10 6.63 -12.29
N LEU A 139 -3.39 5.54 -12.55
CA LEU A 139 -2.00 5.43 -12.19
C LEU A 139 -1.18 6.11 -13.28
N GLY A 140 -0.30 7.01 -12.85
CA GLY A 140 0.66 7.68 -13.73
C GLY A 140 1.58 6.68 -14.43
N HIS A 141 2.37 7.17 -15.37
CA HIS A 141 3.27 6.33 -16.17
C HIS A 141 4.15 5.47 -15.23
N PRO A 142 4.23 4.14 -15.43
CA PRO A 142 4.99 3.24 -14.55
C PRO A 142 6.51 3.48 -14.57
N PHE A 143 6.97 4.39 -15.44
CA PHE A 143 8.36 4.80 -15.56
C PHE A 143 8.43 6.32 -15.69
N HIS A 144 9.29 6.97 -14.91
CA HIS A 144 9.80 8.29 -15.26
C HIS A 144 10.58 8.13 -16.57
N ARG A 145 10.06 8.62 -17.70
CA ARG A 145 10.90 8.76 -18.89
C ARG A 145 12.00 9.76 -18.55
N CYS A 146 13.27 9.40 -18.78
CA CYS A 146 14.32 10.40 -19.00
C CYS A 146 13.80 11.23 -20.21
N HIS A 147 13.21 12.39 -19.94
CA HIS A 147 12.38 13.11 -20.90
C HIS A 147 13.26 13.95 -21.82
N GLN A 148 14.32 13.40 -22.42
CA GLN A 148 15.09 14.05 -23.50
C GLN A 148 16.13 13.10 -24.13
N PRO A 149 16.36 13.15 -25.47
CA PRO A 149 17.32 12.28 -26.16
C PRO A 149 18.81 12.66 -25.97
N HIS A 150 19.16 13.61 -25.10
CA HIS A 150 20.50 14.22 -25.12
C HIS A 150 21.30 14.24 -23.81
N HIS A 151 20.82 13.64 -22.73
CA HIS A 151 21.65 13.51 -21.53
C HIS A 151 21.99 12.05 -21.26
N ARG A 152 23.21 11.68 -21.66
CA ARG A 152 23.92 10.50 -21.16
C ARG A 152 23.94 10.59 -19.63
N ASN A 153 23.72 9.46 -18.96
CA ASN A 153 23.50 9.29 -17.51
C ASN A 153 22.01 9.16 -17.12
N CYS A 154 21.25 8.46 -17.97
CA CYS A 154 20.73 7.15 -17.61
C CYS A 154 21.63 6.15 -18.37
#